data_AF-A0A7K3FVC3-F1
#
_entry.id   AF-A0A7K3FVC3-F1
#
_cell.length_a   1.000
_cell.length_b   1.000
_cell.length_c   1.000
_cell.angle_alpha   90.00
_cell.angle_beta   90.00
_cell.angle_gamma   90.00
#
_symmetry.space_group_name_H-M   'P 1'
#
loop_
_entity.id
_entity.type
_entity.pdbx_description
1 polymer ?
#
loop_
_entity_poly.entity_id
_entity_poly.type
_entity_poly.pdbx_seq_one_letter_code
_entity_poly.pdbx_strand_id
1 'polypeptide(L)'
;MTRRAGQVLLALAVVVGALAGRAPAGGGAATGRAGPDPVDTGRPGAGRSIPYELYTHCGIDEARVGPTYFEAEVPLSDGSGNPPEGWGNPVQRGTMTLTSETEALFTDDAGHEVRFRARPGADAPERVCA
;
A
#
# COMPACT_ATOMS: atom_id res chain seq x y z
N MET A 1 -53.08 -33.25 -25.02
CA MET A 1 -52.01 -34.27 -25.15
C MET A 1 -50.97 -34.00 -24.07
N THR A 2 -50.36 -35.03 -23.48
CA THR A 2 -49.70 -34.95 -22.15
C THR A 2 -48.18 -35.06 -22.17
N ARG A 3 -47.53 -34.24 -21.32
CA ARG A 3 -46.22 -34.51 -20.65
C ARG A 3 -44.99 -34.52 -21.60
N ARG A 4 -43.74 -34.35 -21.13
CA ARG A 4 -43.17 -34.21 -19.76
C ARG A 4 -41.84 -33.45 -19.82
N ALA A 5 -41.44 -32.81 -18.71
CA ALA A 5 -40.05 -32.38 -18.49
C ALA A 5 -39.14 -33.59 -18.19
N GLY A 6 -37.82 -33.43 -18.43
CA GLY A 6 -36.79 -34.42 -18.11
C GLY A 6 -35.64 -33.83 -17.30
N GLN A 7 -35.56 -34.19 -16.02
CA GLN A 7 -34.33 -34.23 -15.21
C GLN A 7 -33.60 -35.56 -15.58
N VAL A 8 -32.40 -35.98 -15.13
CA VAL A 8 -31.55 -35.75 -13.93
C VAL A 8 -30.09 -36.06 -14.37
N LEU A 9 -29.00 -35.77 -13.65
CA LEU A 9 -28.35 -36.69 -12.69
C LEU A 9 -27.15 -36.02 -11.98
N LEU A 10 -27.02 -36.26 -10.66
CA LEU A 10 -25.82 -36.01 -9.86
C LEU A 10 -24.88 -37.24 -9.91
N ALA A 11 -23.60 -37.04 -9.59
CA ALA A 11 -22.72 -38.10 -9.08
C ALA A 11 -21.90 -37.58 -7.88
N LEU A 12 -22.07 -38.21 -6.71
CA LEU A 12 -21.17 -38.08 -5.56
C LEU A 12 -20.07 -39.13 -5.66
N ALA A 13 -18.86 -38.80 -5.21
CA ALA A 13 -17.82 -39.78 -4.89
C ALA A 13 -17.47 -39.67 -3.40
N VAL A 14 -17.56 -40.79 -2.68
CA VAL A 14 -17.19 -40.92 -1.27
C VAL A 14 -15.93 -41.78 -1.19
N VAL A 15 -14.91 -41.31 -0.46
CA VAL A 15 -13.70 -42.09 -0.16
C VAL A 15 -13.65 -42.36 1.34
N VAL A 16 -13.64 -43.64 1.71
CA VAL A 16 -13.47 -44.12 3.09
C VAL A 16 -12.07 -44.71 3.24
N GLY A 17 -11.31 -44.24 4.22
CA GLY A 17 -10.02 -44.81 4.62
C GLY A 17 -10.01 -45.10 6.12
N ALA A 18 -9.55 -46.29 6.52
CA ALA A 18 -9.77 -46.82 7.88
C ALA A 18 -8.54 -46.76 8.81
N LEU A 19 -8.76 -46.14 9.97
CA LEU A 19 -8.31 -46.50 11.34
C LEU A 19 -6.97 -47.25 11.56
N ALA A 20 -6.10 -46.63 12.36
CA ALA A 20 -5.17 -47.34 13.27
C ALA A 20 -4.78 -46.48 14.51
N GLY A 21 -4.85 -47.06 15.72
CA GLY A 21 -3.99 -46.68 16.86
C GLY A 21 -4.53 -45.75 17.97
N ARG A 22 -4.37 -46.19 19.23
CA ARG A 22 -4.60 -45.49 20.53
C ARG A 22 -3.37 -45.82 21.42
N ALA A 23 -2.98 -45.12 22.50
CA ALA A 23 -3.67 -44.23 23.44
C ALA A 23 -2.69 -43.14 24.01
N PRO A 24 -3.04 -42.32 25.04
CA PRO A 24 -2.37 -41.04 25.30
C PRO A 24 -1.20 -41.06 26.31
N ALA A 25 -0.33 -40.07 26.16
CA ALA A 25 0.37 -39.35 27.23
C ALA A 25 0.19 -37.85 26.90
N GLY A 26 0.04 -36.90 27.81
CA GLY A 26 0.60 -36.73 29.15
C GLY A 26 0.94 -35.22 29.21
N GLY A 27 0.51 -34.51 30.25
CA GLY A 27 0.38 -33.04 30.20
C GLY A 27 1.68 -32.28 29.90
N GLY A 28 1.58 -31.26 29.05
CA GLY A 28 2.67 -30.37 28.67
C GLY A 28 2.16 -29.02 28.17
N ALA A 29 1.49 -28.27 29.05
CA ALA A 29 0.96 -26.94 28.73
C ALA A 29 2.09 -25.91 28.61
N ALA A 30 2.76 -25.88 27.45
CA ALA A 30 3.57 -24.74 27.03
C ALA A 30 2.66 -23.75 26.29
N THR A 31 1.92 -22.93 27.05
CA THR A 31 1.32 -21.72 26.50
C THR A 31 2.43 -20.77 26.07
N GLY A 32 2.91 -20.95 24.84
CA GLY A 32 3.66 -19.96 24.09
C GLY A 32 2.75 -18.76 23.85
N ARG A 33 2.55 -17.96 24.91
CA ARG A 33 1.88 -16.67 24.84
C ARG A 33 2.69 -15.86 23.84
N ALA A 34 2.12 -15.63 22.65
CA ALA A 34 2.62 -14.61 21.75
C ALA A 34 2.77 -13.34 22.58
N GLY A 35 4.01 -12.89 22.77
CA GLY A 35 4.24 -11.58 23.35
C GLY A 35 3.61 -10.54 22.42
N PRO A 36 3.23 -9.35 22.93
CA PRO A 36 3.03 -8.24 22.02
C PRO A 36 4.29 -8.11 21.15
N ASP A 37 4.09 -7.84 19.87
CA ASP A 37 5.20 -7.50 18.97
C ASP A 37 6.06 -6.42 19.62
N PRO A 38 7.38 -6.39 19.37
CA PRO A 38 8.22 -5.28 19.84
C PRO A 38 7.58 -3.97 19.38
N VAL A 39 7.08 -3.19 20.34
CA VAL A 39 6.58 -1.86 20.05
C VAL A 39 7.78 -1.10 19.53
N ASP A 40 7.81 -0.86 18.22
CA ASP A 40 8.74 0.10 17.65
C ASP A 40 8.52 1.40 18.40
N THR A 41 9.49 1.78 19.24
CA THR A 41 9.46 3.04 19.99
C THR A 41 9.83 4.14 19.00
N GLY A 42 8.92 4.33 18.05
CA GLY A 42 9.18 4.91 16.75
C GLY A 42 9.81 6.28 16.89
N ARG A 43 10.83 6.50 16.06
CA ARG A 43 11.37 7.83 15.80
C ARG A 43 10.20 8.78 15.51
N PRO A 44 10.18 10.00 16.08
CA PRO A 44 9.19 11.01 15.68
C PRO A 44 9.11 11.09 14.15
N GLY A 45 7.89 10.99 13.62
CA GLY A 45 7.61 10.93 12.18
C GLY A 45 7.45 9.54 11.56
N ALA A 46 7.75 8.44 12.26
CA ALA A 46 7.54 7.09 11.74
C ALA A 46 6.05 6.71 11.63
N GLY A 47 5.58 6.41 10.41
CA GLY A 47 4.39 5.58 10.19
C GLY A 47 3.05 6.30 9.98
N ARG A 48 3.03 7.58 9.55
CA ARG A 48 1.76 8.25 9.19
C ARG A 48 1.49 8.18 7.69
N SER A 49 0.60 7.27 7.29
CA SER A 49 0.00 7.22 5.95
C SER A 49 -1.26 8.08 5.88
N ILE A 50 -1.42 8.87 4.81
CA ILE A 50 -2.61 9.68 4.52
C ILE A 50 -3.01 9.54 3.05
N PRO A 51 -4.32 9.59 2.71
CA PRO A 51 -4.76 9.81 1.33
C PRO A 51 -4.17 11.11 0.80
N TYR A 52 -3.69 11.11 -0.45
CA TYR A 52 -2.96 12.24 -1.02
C TYR A 52 -3.25 12.37 -2.52
N GLU A 53 -3.49 13.61 -2.97
CA GLU A 53 -3.51 13.96 -4.38
C GLU A 53 -2.16 14.60 -4.71
N LEU A 54 -1.27 13.83 -5.32
CA LEU A 54 0.02 14.33 -5.78
C LEU A 54 -0.21 15.19 -7.02
N TYR A 55 0.33 16.42 -7.02
CA TYR A 55 0.30 17.28 -8.18
C TYR A 55 1.37 16.83 -9.17
N THR A 56 0.97 16.59 -10.40
CA THR A 56 1.78 15.94 -11.44
C THR A 56 1.88 16.77 -12.72
N HIS A 57 1.10 17.87 -12.84
CA HIS A 57 0.88 18.61 -14.08
C HIS A 57 2.15 18.93 -14.87
N CYS A 58 3.22 19.41 -14.22
CA CYS A 58 4.49 19.77 -14.86
C CYS A 58 5.60 18.71 -14.73
N GLY A 59 5.22 17.48 -14.38
CA GLY A 59 6.11 16.52 -13.74
C GLY A 59 5.94 16.51 -12.22
N ILE A 60 6.81 15.76 -11.56
CA ILE A 60 6.81 15.49 -10.12
C ILE A 60 8.19 15.86 -9.59
N ASP A 61 8.33 17.10 -9.11
CA ASP A 61 9.55 17.61 -8.48
C ASP A 61 9.39 17.79 -6.97
N GLU A 62 8.17 18.04 -6.49
CA GLU A 62 7.89 18.27 -5.07
C GLU A 62 6.49 17.78 -4.62
N ALA A 63 6.34 17.64 -3.30
CA ALA A 63 5.08 17.38 -2.62
C ALA A 63 4.97 18.26 -1.36
N ARG A 64 3.76 18.64 -0.97
CA ARG A 64 3.52 19.45 0.24
C ARG A 64 2.62 18.71 1.21
N VAL A 65 3.17 18.31 2.36
CA VAL A 65 2.44 17.57 3.39
C VAL A 65 2.26 18.48 4.62
N GLY A 66 1.07 19.08 4.72
CA GLY A 66 0.79 20.10 5.74
C GLY A 66 1.61 21.38 5.48
N PRO A 67 2.41 21.86 6.43
CA PRO A 67 3.27 23.03 6.20
C PRO A 67 4.55 22.71 5.42
N THR A 68 5.01 21.46 5.43
CA THR A 68 6.34 21.07 4.95
C THR A 68 6.34 20.76 3.45
N TYR A 69 7.28 21.37 2.73
CA TYR A 69 7.62 20.99 1.36
C TYR A 69 8.67 19.87 1.36
N PHE A 70 8.49 18.91 0.47
CA PHE A 70 9.43 17.83 0.22
C PHE A 70 9.79 17.81 -1.27
N GLU A 71 11.08 17.72 -1.59
CA GLU A 71 11.59 17.53 -2.95
C GLU A 71 11.61 16.04 -3.30
N ALA A 72 11.30 15.68 -4.55
CA ALA A 72 11.42 14.31 -5.03
C ALA A 72 12.90 13.94 -5.14
N GLU A 73 13.32 12.80 -4.58
CA GLU A 73 14.72 12.36 -4.66
C GLU A 73 15.18 12.09 -6.10
N VAL A 74 14.22 11.76 -6.98
CA VAL A 74 14.37 11.69 -8.43
C VAL A 74 13.16 12.37 -9.07
N PRO A 75 13.30 13.58 -9.63
CA PRO A 75 12.21 14.24 -10.35
C PRO A 75 11.74 13.43 -11.57
N LEU A 76 10.42 13.41 -11.82
CA LEU A 76 9.82 12.65 -12.92
C LEU A 76 9.07 13.56 -13.91
N SER A 77 9.36 13.45 -15.20
CA SER A 77 8.64 14.17 -16.27
C SER A 77 8.78 13.44 -17.61
N ASP A 78 7.89 13.73 -18.56
CA ASP A 78 8.02 13.36 -19.98
C ASP A 78 9.08 14.21 -20.74
N GLY A 79 9.62 15.24 -20.10
CA GLY A 79 10.55 16.20 -20.70
C GLY A 79 9.90 17.34 -21.50
N SER A 80 8.57 17.36 -21.62
CA SER A 80 7.79 18.40 -22.30
C SER A 80 6.92 19.21 -21.35
N GLY A 81 7.13 19.07 -20.03
CA GLY A 81 6.34 19.74 -19.00
C GLY A 81 5.04 19.02 -18.66
N ASN A 82 4.99 17.69 -18.82
CA ASN A 82 3.94 16.81 -18.32
C ASN A 82 4.54 15.76 -17.37
N PRO A 83 3.73 15.00 -16.61
CA PRO A 83 4.21 13.81 -15.94
C PRO A 83 4.49 12.67 -16.95
N PRO A 84 5.23 11.62 -16.55
CA PRO A 84 5.47 10.47 -17.42
C PRO A 84 4.18 9.74 -17.82
N GLU A 85 4.24 8.91 -18.86
CA GLU A 85 3.14 8.00 -19.22
C GLU A 85 2.72 7.12 -18.03
N GLY A 86 1.42 6.87 -17.90
CA GLY A 86 0.82 6.09 -16.79
C GLY A 86 0.35 6.95 -15.61
N TRP A 87 0.88 8.16 -15.45
CA TRP A 87 0.47 9.09 -14.41
C TRP A 87 -0.77 9.91 -14.80
N GLY A 88 -1.64 10.19 -13.83
CA GLY A 88 -2.70 11.18 -13.98
C GLY A 88 -2.14 12.59 -14.18
N ASN A 89 -2.91 13.46 -14.83
CA ASN A 89 -2.59 14.86 -15.08
C ASN A 89 -3.91 15.66 -14.94
N PRO A 90 -4.00 16.70 -14.07
CA PRO A 90 -2.92 17.36 -13.32
C PRO A 90 -2.57 16.74 -11.96
N VAL A 91 -3.25 15.65 -11.56
CA VAL A 91 -3.03 14.99 -10.27
C VAL A 91 -3.04 13.46 -10.40
N GLN A 92 -2.27 12.81 -9.52
CA GLN A 92 -2.34 11.37 -9.25
C GLN A 92 -2.85 11.12 -7.83
N ARG A 93 -3.81 10.21 -7.68
CA ARG A 93 -4.34 9.81 -6.37
C ARG A 93 -3.56 8.63 -5.81
N GLY A 94 -3.22 8.70 -4.54
CA GLY A 94 -2.54 7.63 -3.83
C GLY A 94 -2.47 7.87 -2.33
N THR A 95 -1.46 7.29 -1.71
CA THR A 95 -1.17 7.41 -0.29
C THR A 95 0.21 8.04 -0.11
N MET A 96 0.30 9.09 0.71
CA MET A 96 1.56 9.63 1.18
C MET A 96 1.85 9.08 2.58
N THR A 97 2.96 8.36 2.73
CA THR A 97 3.45 7.83 4.01
C THR A 97 4.66 8.61 4.46
N LEU A 98 4.54 9.32 5.59
CA LEU A 98 5.71 9.87 6.26
C LEU A 98 6.45 8.74 6.99
N THR A 99 7.69 8.49 6.60
CA THR A 99 8.58 7.49 7.19
C THR A 99 9.47 8.08 8.27
N SER A 100 9.71 9.40 8.21
CA SER A 100 10.31 10.20 9.27
C SER A 100 9.87 11.67 9.16
N GLU A 101 10.37 12.55 10.03
CA GLU A 101 10.19 14.01 9.88
C GLU A 101 10.77 14.57 8.57
N THR A 102 11.74 13.88 7.97
CA THR A 102 12.51 14.36 6.81
C THR A 102 12.30 13.53 5.55
N GLU A 103 11.49 12.47 5.58
CA GLU A 103 11.34 11.51 4.48
C GLU A 103 9.87 11.09 4.31
N ALA A 104 9.44 11.05 3.06
CA ALA A 104 8.07 10.71 2.67
C ALA A 104 8.05 9.79 1.44
N LEU A 105 7.03 8.96 1.34
CA LEU A 105 6.84 8.00 0.26
C LEU A 105 5.42 8.10 -0.29
N PHE A 106 5.28 8.46 -1.57
CA PHE A 106 4.02 8.33 -2.30
C PHE A 106 3.93 6.94 -2.95
N THR A 107 2.78 6.28 -2.81
CA THR A 107 2.42 5.06 -3.56
C THR A 107 0.97 5.08 -4.02
N ASP A 108 0.63 4.31 -5.05
CA ASP A 108 -0.74 4.10 -5.52
C ASP A 108 -1.03 2.67 -6.01
N ASP A 109 -2.29 2.40 -6.33
CA ASP A 109 -2.76 1.09 -6.82
C ASP A 109 -2.28 0.73 -8.23
N ALA A 110 -1.71 1.69 -8.98
CA ALA A 110 -1.07 1.43 -10.27
C ALA A 110 0.40 0.95 -10.11
N GLY A 111 0.93 0.97 -8.88
CA GLY A 111 2.29 0.54 -8.56
C GLY A 111 3.32 1.65 -8.72
N HIS A 112 2.91 2.92 -8.81
CA HIS A 112 3.87 4.02 -8.77
C HIS A 112 4.48 4.17 -7.38
N GLU A 113 5.76 4.57 -7.32
CA GLU A 113 6.47 4.90 -6.09
C GLU A 113 7.30 6.18 -6.32
N VAL A 114 7.17 7.18 -5.43
CA VAL A 114 8.06 8.35 -5.41
C VAL A 114 8.50 8.65 -3.99
N ARG A 115 9.82 8.73 -3.80
CA ARG A 115 10.44 9.12 -2.53
C ARG A 115 10.70 10.61 -2.52
N PHE A 116 10.41 11.24 -1.40
CA PHE A 116 10.64 12.66 -1.20
C PHE A 116 11.41 12.92 0.09
N ARG A 117 12.24 13.97 0.07
CA ARG A 117 13.03 14.45 1.20
C ARG A 117 12.54 15.83 1.61
N ALA A 118 12.39 16.10 2.89
CA ALA A 118 11.93 17.41 3.36
C ALA A 118 12.95 18.50 2.97
N ARG A 119 12.48 19.59 2.36
CA ARG A 119 13.32 20.69 1.87
C ARG A 119 13.43 21.77 2.97
N PRO A 120 14.52 21.81 3.77
CA PRO A 120 14.52 22.54 5.04
C PRO A 120 14.47 24.06 4.83
N GLY A 121 13.55 24.74 5.54
CA GLY A 121 13.37 26.19 5.43
C GLY A 121 12.57 26.66 4.21
N ALA A 122 12.06 25.75 3.37
CA ALA A 122 11.17 26.11 2.26
C ALA A 122 9.79 26.58 2.77
N ASP A 123 9.37 27.77 2.33
CA ASP A 123 8.06 28.38 2.58
C ASP A 123 7.18 28.47 1.31
N ALA A 124 7.78 28.29 0.13
CA ALA A 124 7.14 28.34 -1.19
C ALA A 124 7.46 27.09 -2.05
N PRO A 125 6.65 26.82 -3.10
CA PRO A 125 6.96 25.85 -4.14
C PRO A 125 8.32 26.10 -4.80
N GLU A 126 9.02 25.03 -5.19
CA GLU A 126 10.26 25.13 -5.98
C GLU A 126 9.99 25.67 -7.38
N ARG A 127 8.89 25.24 -7.99
CA ARG A 127 8.48 25.62 -9.34
C ARG A 127 6.98 25.88 -9.39
N VAL A 128 6.61 27.07 -9.83
CA VAL A 128 5.24 27.37 -10.26
C VAL A 128 5.12 27.00 -11.73
N CYS A 129 4.18 26.14 -12.07
CA CYS A 129 3.81 25.85 -13.47
C CYS A 129 3.42 27.15 -14.21
N ALA A 130 3.85 27.28 -15.46
CA ALA A 130 3.57 28.42 -16.33
C ALA A 130 2.63 28.02 -17.49
#